data_AF-A0AAD2HZR4-F1
#
_entry.id   AF-A0AAD2HZR4-F1
#
_cell.length_a   1.000
_cell.length_b   1.000
_cell.length_c   1.000
_cell.angle_alpha   90.00
_cell.angle_beta   90.00
_cell.angle_gamma   90.00
#
_symmetry.space_group_name_H-M   'P 1'
#
loop_
_entity.id
_entity.type
_entity.pdbx_description
1 polymer ?
#
loop_
_entity_poly.entity_id
_entity_poly.type
_entity_poly.pdbx_seq_one_letter_code
_entity_poly.pdbx_strand_id
1 'polypeptide(L)'
;MNPFQQSYPWSIPHPSSLVEYMFLSTDDSKPLNWIIRDPGATTVLRILSNDSYSVLQNGSYAIVGTIDWRGRFPRVELPNTLPSVEARRWLSLSPDLSRSMTFQGRKYRWVPEGEHVNVIPFSPFATQC
;
A
#
# COMPACT_ATOMS: atom_id res chain seq x y z
N MET A 1 -19.19 -28.32 -17.70
CA MET A 1 -19.61 -26.90 -17.60
C MET A 1 -19.57 -26.52 -16.14
N ASN A 2 -18.71 -25.58 -15.76
CA ASN A 2 -18.50 -25.17 -14.35
C ASN A 2 -19.32 -23.90 -14.07
N PRO A 3 -20.29 -23.90 -13.13
CA PRO A 3 -21.26 -22.81 -12.95
C PRO A 3 -20.75 -21.58 -12.16
N PHE A 4 -19.43 -21.41 -11.97
CA PHE A 4 -18.87 -20.33 -11.13
C PHE A 4 -18.13 -19.21 -11.89
N GLN A 5 -18.46 -18.96 -13.16
CA GLN A 5 -18.03 -17.71 -13.81
C GLN A 5 -19.00 -16.57 -13.48
N GLN A 6 -18.90 -16.03 -12.27
CA GLN A 6 -19.40 -14.69 -11.98
C GLN A 6 -18.56 -13.69 -12.79
N SER A 7 -19.19 -13.00 -13.74
CA SER A 7 -18.60 -11.92 -14.51
C SER A 7 -18.49 -10.67 -13.62
N TYR A 8 -17.29 -10.39 -13.12
CA TYR A 8 -17.02 -9.14 -12.42
C TYR A 8 -16.82 -8.00 -13.44
N PRO A 9 -17.35 -6.78 -13.20
CA PRO A 9 -17.26 -5.64 -14.14
C PRO A 9 -15.87 -4.99 -14.21
N TRP A 10 -14.87 -5.55 -13.52
CA TRP A 10 -13.50 -5.05 -13.52
C TRP A 10 -12.58 -6.13 -14.08
N SER A 11 -11.97 -5.85 -15.22
CA SER A 11 -10.93 -6.68 -15.82
C SER A 11 -9.79 -6.86 -14.82
N ILE A 12 -9.44 -8.11 -14.51
CA ILE A 12 -8.20 -8.46 -13.79
C ILE A 12 -7.07 -7.78 -14.58
N PRO A 13 -6.25 -6.91 -13.94
CA PRO A 13 -5.18 -6.23 -14.63
C PRO A 13 -4.27 -7.25 -15.31
N HIS A 14 -3.90 -7.00 -16.57
CA HIS A 14 -2.95 -7.84 -17.30
C HIS A 14 -1.68 -8.07 -16.44
N PRO A 15 -1.00 -9.23 -16.54
CA PRO A 15 0.19 -9.52 -15.74
C PRO A 15 1.32 -8.48 -15.91
N SER A 16 1.28 -7.69 -16.99
CA SER A 16 2.17 -6.55 -17.24
C SER A 16 1.93 -5.34 -16.31
N SER A 17 1.00 -5.41 -15.36
CA SER A 17 0.77 -4.39 -14.31
C SER A 17 0.96 -4.91 -12.89
N LEU A 18 1.50 -6.13 -12.74
CA LEU A 18 1.77 -6.71 -11.43
C LEU A 18 2.99 -6.05 -10.79
N VAL A 19 2.77 -5.50 -9.59
CA VAL A 19 3.83 -4.99 -8.72
C VAL A 19 4.34 -6.16 -7.89
N GLU A 20 5.64 -6.42 -7.93
CA GLU A 20 6.27 -7.47 -7.13
C GLU A 20 6.68 -6.91 -5.75
N TYR A 21 6.30 -7.62 -4.68
CA TYR A 21 6.69 -7.31 -3.31
C TYR A 21 7.69 -8.37 -2.84
N MET A 22 8.90 -7.95 -2.49
CA MET A 22 9.96 -8.85 -2.05
C MET A 22 10.38 -8.53 -0.62
N PHE A 23 10.28 -9.52 0.25
CA PHE A 23 10.80 -9.46 1.62
C PHE A 23 12.31 -9.65 1.60
N LEU A 24 13.04 -8.78 2.28
CA LEU A 24 14.50 -8.85 2.38
C LEU A 24 14.99 -9.64 3.59
N SER A 25 14.10 -10.03 4.51
CA SER A 25 14.41 -10.87 5.67
C SER A 25 13.27 -11.86 5.91
N THR A 26 13.61 -13.11 6.19
CA THR A 26 12.69 -14.19 6.63
C THR A 26 12.78 -14.45 8.13
N ASP A 27 13.59 -13.65 8.84
CA ASP A 27 13.75 -13.72 10.28
C ASP A 27 12.75 -12.76 10.96
N ASP A 28 11.76 -13.34 11.65
CA ASP A 28 10.70 -12.61 12.35
C ASP A 28 11.22 -11.73 13.50
N SER A 29 12.47 -11.91 13.92
CA SER A 29 13.12 -11.06 14.92
C SER A 29 13.74 -9.79 14.33
N LYS A 30 13.79 -9.66 12.99
CA LYS A 30 14.43 -8.53 12.30
C LYS A 30 13.39 -7.53 11.79
N PRO A 31 13.77 -6.24 11.74
CA PRO A 31 12.93 -5.21 11.14
C PRO A 31 12.52 -5.58 9.71
N LEU A 32 11.23 -5.41 9.42
CA LEU A 32 10.61 -5.79 8.16
C LEU A 32 11.14 -4.88 7.02
N ASN A 33 12.05 -5.42 6.20
CA ASN A 33 12.64 -4.73 5.06
C ASN A 33 12.01 -5.23 3.75
N TRP A 34 11.60 -4.32 2.87
CA TRP A 34 10.86 -4.64 1.65
C TRP A 34 11.43 -3.92 0.45
N ILE A 35 11.32 -4.56 -0.72
CA ILE A 35 11.48 -3.92 -2.02
C ILE A 35 10.18 -4.09 -2.80
N ILE A 36 9.76 -3.00 -3.44
CA ILE A 36 8.66 -2.98 -4.38
C ILE A 36 9.24 -2.75 -5.77
N ARG A 37 8.94 -3.67 -6.70
CA ARG A 37 9.36 -3.57 -8.10
C ARG A 37 8.16 -3.39 -9.01
N ASP A 38 8.36 -2.58 -10.04
CA ASP A 38 7.41 -2.48 -11.14
C ASP A 38 7.44 -3.74 -12.04
N PRO A 39 6.53 -3.84 -13.02
CA PRO A 39 6.51 -4.98 -13.95
C PRO A 39 7.79 -5.15 -14.78
N GLY A 40 8.63 -4.11 -14.89
CA GLY A 40 9.94 -4.15 -15.54
C GLY A 40 11.07 -4.62 -14.61
N ALA A 41 10.74 -5.14 -13.43
CA ALA A 41 11.68 -5.49 -12.36
C ALA A 41 12.50 -4.31 -11.82
N THR A 42 12.10 -3.07 -12.12
CA THR A 42 12.76 -1.86 -11.61
C THR A 42 12.28 -1.59 -10.19
N THR A 43 13.22 -1.37 -9.27
CA THR A 43 12.87 -1.00 -7.89
C THR A 43 12.27 0.40 -7.86
N VAL A 44 11.00 0.50 -7.49
CA VAL A 44 10.28 1.78 -7.37
C VAL A 44 10.27 2.29 -5.93
N LEU A 45 10.26 1.38 -4.95
CA LEU A 45 10.26 1.72 -3.54
C LEU A 45 11.07 0.69 -2.74
N ARG A 46 11.77 1.16 -1.71
CA ARG A 46 12.37 0.35 -0.66
C ARG A 46 11.82 0.80 0.67
N ILE A 47 11.46 -0.14 1.53
CA ILE A 47 11.08 0.12 2.91
C ILE A 47 12.17 -0.48 3.76
N LEU A 48 12.92 0.37 4.45
CA LEU A 48 14.00 -0.03 5.35
C LEU A 48 13.58 0.26 6.77
N SER A 49 13.46 -0.77 7.58
CA SER A 49 13.02 -0.69 8.97
C SER A 49 14.18 -0.91 9.92
N ASN A 50 14.09 -0.29 11.08
CA ASN A 50 14.76 -0.69 12.31
C ASN A 50 13.70 -0.82 13.43
N ASP A 51 14.14 -1.05 14.66
CA ASP A 51 13.22 -1.29 15.80
C ASP A 51 12.33 -0.08 16.15
N SER A 52 12.66 1.11 15.62
CA SER A 52 12.01 2.37 15.98
C SER A 52 11.34 3.06 14.79
N TYR A 53 11.81 2.82 13.56
CA TYR A 53 11.39 3.55 12.38
C TYR A 53 11.40 2.68 11.12
N SER A 54 10.55 3.03 10.18
CA SER A 54 10.70 2.62 8.78
C SER A 54 10.96 3.85 7.91
N VAL A 55 11.84 3.72 6.94
CA VAL A 55 12.17 4.74 5.94
C VAL A 55 11.74 4.23 4.58
N LEU A 56 11.01 5.07 3.86
CA LEU A 56 10.58 4.82 2.50
C LEU A 56 11.57 5.52 1.57
N GLN A 57 12.25 4.77 0.71
CA GLN A 57 13.17 5.28 -0.29
C GLN A 57 12.65 4.99 -1.68
N ASN A 58 12.77 5.95 -2.61
CA ASN A 58 12.46 5.72 -4.01
C ASN A 58 13.57 4.89 -4.72
N GLY A 59 13.39 4.64 -6.02
CA GLY A 59 14.38 3.93 -6.84
C GLY A 59 15.80 4.52 -6.78
N SER A 60 15.91 5.84 -6.62
CA SER A 60 17.16 6.60 -6.49
C SER A 60 17.72 6.68 -5.07
N TYR A 61 17.17 5.93 -4.12
CA TYR A 61 17.55 5.92 -2.69
C TYR A 61 17.23 7.21 -1.92
N ALA A 62 16.52 8.17 -2.53
CA ALA A 62 16.08 9.37 -1.82
C ALA A 62 14.95 9.01 -0.86
N ILE A 63 15.00 9.54 0.37
CA ILE A 63 13.96 9.35 1.38
C ILE A 63 12.72 10.14 0.95
N VAL A 64 11.62 9.43 0.74
CA VAL A 64 10.32 9.98 0.34
C VAL A 64 9.26 9.84 1.44
N GLY A 65 9.61 9.21 2.56
CA GLY A 65 8.73 9.08 3.70
C GLY A 65 9.35 8.35 4.89
N THR A 66 8.69 8.47 6.03
CA THR A 66 9.06 7.79 7.27
C THR A 66 7.83 7.30 8.02
N ILE A 67 8.03 6.25 8.81
CA ILE A 67 7.08 5.77 9.79
C ILE A 67 7.81 5.72 11.14
N ASP A 68 7.34 6.47 12.14
CA ASP A 68 7.85 6.42 13.51
C ASP A 68 6.98 5.48 14.35
N TRP A 69 7.60 4.42 14.88
CA TRP A 69 6.95 3.38 15.67
C TRP A 69 7.11 3.56 17.18
N ARG A 70 7.94 4.50 17.65
CA ARG A 70 8.29 4.63 19.08
C ARG A 70 7.15 5.14 19.95
N GLY A 71 6.19 5.85 19.35
CA GLY A 71 5.03 6.39 20.05
C GLY A 71 3.96 5.34 20.30
N ARG A 72 2.99 5.67 21.16
CA ARG A 72 1.79 4.82 21.39
C ARG A 72 1.03 4.51 20.09
N PHE A 73 1.04 5.45 19.14
CA PHE A 73 0.45 5.27 17.83
C PHE A 73 1.52 5.55 16.77
N PRO A 74 1.69 4.67 15.77
CA PRO A 74 2.62 4.91 14.68
C PRO A 74 2.27 6.21 13.94
N ARG A 75 3.29 6.96 13.56
CA ARG A 75 3.13 8.21 12.79
C ARG A 75 3.77 8.06 11.42
N VAL A 76 3.07 8.50 10.39
CA VAL A 76 3.56 8.51 9.01
C VAL A 76 3.79 9.95 8.57
N GLU A 77 4.89 10.16 7.87
CA GLU A 77 5.24 11.42 7.25
C GLU A 77 5.72 11.18 5.82
N LEU A 78 5.20 11.96 4.87
CA LEU A 78 5.67 11.98 3.49
C LEU A 78 6.02 13.44 3.16
N PRO A 79 7.30 13.82 3.10
CA PRO A 79 7.70 15.20 2.86
C PRO A 79 6.97 15.81 1.67
N ASN A 80 6.49 17.05 1.83
CA ASN A 80 5.71 17.81 0.83
C ASN A 80 4.34 17.25 0.46
N THR A 81 3.95 16.06 0.97
CA THR A 81 2.69 15.39 0.57
C THR A 81 1.76 15.13 1.75
N LEU A 82 2.31 14.69 2.87
CA LEU A 82 1.57 14.32 4.07
C LEU A 82 2.36 14.78 5.31
N PRO A 83 1.86 15.76 6.08
CA PRO A 83 2.50 16.12 7.35
C PRO A 83 2.47 14.94 8.31
N SER A 84 3.34 14.95 9.33
CA SER A 84 3.39 13.86 10.32
C SER A 84 2.05 13.64 11.03
N VAL A 85 1.37 12.55 10.69
CA VAL A 85 0.04 12.19 11.22
C VAL A 85 0.05 10.77 11.77
N GLU A 86 -0.84 10.49 12.72
CA GLU A 86 -1.06 9.11 13.17
C GLU A 86 -1.51 8.24 11.99
N ALA A 87 -0.90 7.07 11.81
CA ALA A 87 -1.18 6.17 10.70
C ALA A 87 -2.68 5.83 10.57
N ARG A 88 -3.37 5.64 11.71
CA ARG A 88 -4.82 5.37 11.76
C ARG A 88 -5.69 6.50 11.20
N ARG A 89 -5.21 7.75 11.23
CA ARG A 89 -5.93 8.91 10.67
C ARG A 89 -5.70 9.01 9.16
N TRP A 90 -4.55 8.57 8.68
CA TRP A 90 -4.23 8.57 7.26
C TRP A 90 -4.82 7.37 6.52
N LEU A 91 -4.76 6.18 7.13
CA LEU A 91 -5.24 4.92 6.58
C LEU A 91 -6.34 4.35 7.48
N SER A 92 -7.49 5.02 7.50
CA SER A 92 -8.59 4.71 8.41
C SER A 92 -9.31 3.43 8.03
N LEU A 93 -9.59 2.59 9.02
CA LEU A 93 -10.35 1.35 8.87
C LEU A 93 -11.85 1.66 8.90
N SER A 94 -12.57 1.13 7.92
CA SER A 94 -14.02 1.24 7.78
C SER A 94 -14.70 0.00 8.37
N PRO A 95 -16.02 0.05 8.66
CA PRO A 95 -16.74 -1.10 9.22
C PRO A 95 -16.75 -2.35 8.32
N ASP A 96 -16.63 -2.17 7.00
CA ASP A 96 -16.53 -3.24 6.00
C ASP A 96 -15.11 -3.84 5.89
N LEU A 97 -14.24 -3.56 6.87
CA LEU A 97 -12.82 -3.94 6.91
C LEU A 97 -11.95 -3.31 5.81
N SER A 98 -12.52 -2.49 4.92
CA SER A 98 -11.74 -1.74 3.95
C SER A 98 -11.00 -0.58 4.64
N ARG A 99 -9.87 -0.18 4.08
CA ARG A 99 -9.15 1.01 4.54
C ARG A 99 -9.26 2.12 3.52
N SER A 100 -9.45 3.35 3.96
CA SER A 100 -9.44 4.52 3.08
C SER A 100 -8.19 5.36 3.33
N MET A 101 -7.57 5.85 2.27
CA MET A 101 -6.48 6.82 2.36
C MET A 101 -6.64 7.94 1.34
N THR A 102 -6.07 9.10 1.66
CA THR A 102 -5.91 10.20 0.70
C THR A 102 -4.42 10.40 0.43
N PHE A 103 -4.04 10.45 -0.84
CA PHE A 103 -2.67 10.68 -1.27
C PHE A 103 -2.68 11.56 -2.52
N GLN A 104 -1.89 12.64 -2.49
CA GLN A 104 -1.84 13.67 -3.55
C GLN A 104 -3.24 14.15 -3.99
N GLY A 105 -4.14 14.39 -3.01
CA GLY A 105 -5.50 14.84 -3.27
C GLY A 105 -6.45 13.79 -3.85
N ARG A 106 -5.98 12.56 -4.12
CA ARG A 106 -6.82 11.44 -4.58
C ARG A 106 -7.14 10.51 -3.41
N LYS A 107 -8.39 10.06 -3.34
CA LYS A 107 -8.84 9.09 -2.35
C LYS A 107 -8.72 7.68 -2.92
N TYR A 108 -8.25 6.76 -2.11
CA TYR A 108 -8.09 5.35 -2.43
C TYR A 108 -8.76 4.49 -1.37
N ARG A 109 -9.23 3.31 -1.75
CA ARG A 109 -9.74 2.27 -0.87
C ARG A 109 -8.88 1.02 -1.02
N TRP A 110 -8.50 0.44 0.11
CA TRP A 110 -7.79 -0.82 0.23
C TRP A 110 -8.80 -1.87 0.65
N VAL A 111 -9.10 -2.81 -0.23
CA VAL A 111 -10.13 -3.84 -0.01
C VAL A 111 -9.43 -5.19 0.09
N PRO A 112 -9.48 -5.88 1.24
CA PRO A 112 -9.00 -7.25 1.33
C PRO A 112 -9.92 -8.17 0.51
N GLU A 113 -9.33 -9.05 -0.30
CA GLU A 113 -10.03 -10.06 -1.09
C GLU A 113 -9.22 -11.36 -1.07
N GLY A 114 -9.64 -12.31 -0.25
CA GLY A 114 -8.89 -13.56 -0.03
C GLY A 114 -7.49 -13.28 0.52
N GLU A 115 -6.47 -13.70 -0.22
CA GLU A 115 -5.04 -13.50 0.10
C GLU A 115 -4.46 -12.20 -0.48
N HIS A 116 -5.29 -11.38 -1.12
CA HIS A 116 -4.87 -10.16 -1.80
C HIS A 116 -5.48 -8.92 -1.14
N VAL A 117 -4.82 -7.78 -1.36
CA VAL A 117 -5.37 -6.46 -1.02
C VAL A 117 -5.41 -5.62 -2.29
N ASN A 118 -6.62 -5.25 -2.70
CA ASN A 118 -6.84 -4.40 -3.87
C ASN A 118 -6.82 -2.93 -3.46
N VAL A 119 -6.01 -2.13 -4.15
CA VAL A 119 -6.01 -0.66 -3.98
C VAL A 119 -6.77 -0.04 -5.15
N ILE A 120 -7.99 0.43 -4.87
CA ILE A 120 -8.87 1.02 -5.88
C ILE A 120 -9.00 2.53 -5.65
N PRO A 121 -8.90 3.36 -6.70
CA PRO A 121 -9.23 4.79 -6.57
C PRO A 121 -10.71 4.94 -6.21
N PHE A 122 -11.02 5.88 -5.34
CA PHE A 122 -12.40 6.26 -5.04
C PHE A 122 -12.94 7.00 -6.27
N SER A 123 -13.56 6.29 -7.21
CA SER A 123 -14.26 6.91 -8.33
C SER A 123 -15.64 7.36 -7.86
N PRO A 124 -15.98 8.66 -7.95
CA PRO A 124 -17.35 9.11 -7.70
C PRO A 124 -18.33 8.66 -8.81
N PHE A 125 -17.84 8.03 -9.88
CA PHE A 125 -18.66 7.62 -11.04
C PHE A 125 -18.97 6.11 -11.09
N ALA A 126 -18.69 5.35 -10.03
CA ALA A 126 -19.15 3.97 -9.94
C ALA A 126 -20.62 3.92 -9.46
N THR A 127 -21.54 4.44 -10.28
CA THR A 127 -22.97 4.16 -10.15
C THR A 127 -23.57 4.09 -11.55
N GLN A 128 -24.30 3.00 -11.78
CA GLN A 128 -25.04 2.59 -12.98
C GLN A 128 -24.24 1.79 -14.01
N CYS A 129 -24.27 0.46 -13.85
CA CYS A 129 -24.82 -0.47 -14.83
C CYS A 129 -25.63 -1.53 -14.07
#